data_AF-A0A970EMM6-F1
#
_entry.id   AF-A0A970EMM6-F1
#
_cell.length_a   1.000
_cell.length_b   1.000
_cell.length_c   1.000
_cell.angle_alpha   90.00
_cell.angle_beta   90.00
_cell.angle_gamma   90.00
#
_symmetry.space_group_name_H-M   'P 1'
#
loop_
_entity.id
_entity.type
_entity.pdbx_description
1 polymer ?
#
loop_
_entity_poly.entity_id
_entity_poly.type
_entity_poly.pdbx_seq_one_letter_code
_entity_poly.pdbx_strand_id
1 'polypeptide(L)'
;MKQVTDKREVREAREAAQEVLRLLEAVEQTLRGARNWGWFDMFSRGSLISSVVKFGKISKAEEQLRQVQAGMKRLQEELGDINLSVRESLDIGGFQRFMDIAFDNIISDWLTQSRIHESLREVQYVKEEVKRVLELLDRMEKES
;
A
#
# COMPACT_ATOMS: atom_id res chain seq x y z
N MET A 1 -28.01 -22.35 2.18
CA MET A 1 -26.70 -22.64 2.81
C MET A 1 -25.77 -21.50 2.44
N LYS A 2 -25.53 -20.53 3.33
CA LYS A 2 -24.82 -19.26 3.03
C LYS A 2 -23.88 -18.78 4.17
N GLN A 3 -23.50 -19.64 5.11
CA GLN A 3 -22.64 -19.26 6.26
C GLN A 3 -21.16 -19.68 6.12
N VAL A 4 -20.80 -20.58 5.20
CA VAL A 4 -19.41 -21.07 5.04
C VAL A 4 -18.58 -20.16 4.13
N THR A 5 -19.25 -19.40 3.27
CA THR A 5 -18.61 -18.54 2.24
C THR A 5 -17.90 -17.33 2.85
N ASP A 6 -18.48 -16.72 3.88
CA ASP A 6 -17.97 -15.50 4.53
C ASP A 6 -16.58 -15.69 5.17
N LYS A 7 -16.37 -16.78 5.92
CA LYS A 7 -15.06 -17.03 6.59
C LYS A 7 -13.89 -17.18 5.62
N ARG A 8 -14.14 -17.74 4.43
CA ARG A 8 -13.10 -17.93 3.40
C ARG A 8 -12.76 -16.59 2.77
N GLU A 9 -13.77 -15.82 2.37
CA GLU A 9 -13.61 -14.49 1.76
C GLU A 9 -12.90 -13.53 2.72
N VAL A 10 -13.25 -13.55 4.01
CA VAL A 10 -12.55 -12.77 5.06
C VAL A 10 -11.07 -13.14 5.16
N ARG A 11 -10.75 -14.43 5.07
CA ARG A 11 -9.37 -14.90 5.12
C ARG A 11 -8.58 -14.48 3.88
N GLU A 12 -9.17 -14.63 2.69
CA GLU A 12 -8.56 -14.21 1.43
C GLU A 12 -8.30 -12.69 1.41
N ALA A 13 -9.25 -11.89 1.89
CA ALA A 13 -9.08 -10.44 2.07
C ALA A 13 -7.98 -10.10 3.10
N ARG A 14 -7.89 -10.86 4.19
CA ARG A 14 -6.87 -10.66 5.24
C ARG A 14 -5.47 -11.00 4.72
N GLU A 15 -5.33 -12.08 3.98
CA GLU A 15 -4.08 -12.46 3.30
C GLU A 15 -3.66 -11.39 2.30
N ALA A 16 -4.59 -10.87 1.49
CA ALA A 16 -4.31 -9.78 0.56
C ALA A 16 -3.88 -8.50 1.28
N ALA A 17 -4.56 -8.11 2.37
CA ALA A 17 -4.22 -6.93 3.14
C ALA A 17 -2.84 -7.05 3.83
N GLN A 18 -2.51 -8.23 4.34
CA GLN A 18 -1.20 -8.49 4.95
C GLN A 18 -0.06 -8.41 3.91
N GLU A 19 -0.29 -8.90 2.70
CA GLU A 19 0.67 -8.80 1.60
C GLU A 19 0.89 -7.35 1.18
N VAL A 20 -0.19 -6.57 1.03
CA VAL A 20 -0.10 -5.13 0.76
C VAL A 20 0.71 -4.42 1.85
N LEU A 21 0.45 -4.72 3.12
CA LEU A 21 1.17 -4.10 4.24
C LEU A 21 2.68 -4.37 4.15
N ARG A 22 3.06 -5.61 3.85
CA ARG A 22 4.46 -6.03 3.65
C ARG A 22 5.12 -5.28 2.50
N LEU A 23 4.40 -5.08 1.39
CA LEU A 23 4.89 -4.34 0.23
C LEU A 23 5.09 -2.86 0.55
N LEU A 24 4.14 -2.22 1.24
CA LEU A 24 4.24 -0.83 1.69
C LEU A 24 5.43 -0.61 2.63
N GLU A 25 5.69 -1.54 3.55
CA GLU A 25 6.87 -1.50 4.42
C GLU A 25 8.17 -1.57 3.62
N ALA A 26 8.23 -2.42 2.59
CA ALA A 26 9.38 -2.54 1.72
C ALA A 26 9.63 -1.25 0.92
N VAL A 27 8.57 -0.57 0.46
CA VAL A 27 8.66 0.74 -0.20
C VAL A 27 9.16 1.80 0.78
N GLU A 28 8.59 1.86 1.99
CA GLU A 28 8.99 2.82 3.03
C GLU A 28 10.48 2.69 3.36
N GLN A 29 10.98 1.46 3.50
CA GLN A 29 12.40 1.19 3.75
C GLN A 29 13.29 1.67 2.60
N THR A 30 12.92 1.36 1.35
CA THR A 30 13.66 1.83 0.17
C THR A 30 13.69 3.35 0.09
N LEU A 31 12.54 4.00 0.31
CA LEU A 31 12.40 5.46 0.28
C LEU A 31 13.19 6.15 1.40
N ARG A 32 13.14 5.65 2.64
CA ARG A 32 13.97 6.15 3.76
C ARG A 32 15.46 5.97 3.45
N GLY A 33 15.81 4.83 2.89
CA GLY A 33 17.15 4.51 2.41
C GLY A 33 17.60 5.37 1.23
N ALA A 34 16.71 5.99 0.45
CA ALA A 34 17.04 6.96 -0.58
C ALA A 34 17.16 8.39 0.00
N ARG A 35 16.27 8.75 0.94
CA ARG A 35 16.27 10.05 1.64
C ARG A 35 17.57 10.32 2.40
N ASN A 36 18.10 9.32 3.10
CA ASN A 36 19.35 9.46 3.86
C ASN A 36 20.59 9.68 2.97
N TRP A 37 20.52 9.36 1.68
CA TRP A 37 21.58 9.64 0.70
C TRP A 37 21.45 11.03 0.06
N GLY A 38 20.23 11.60 0.00
CA GLY A 38 19.99 12.96 -0.50
C GLY A 38 20.64 14.05 0.36
N TRP A 39 20.76 13.83 1.68
CA TRP A 39 21.52 14.71 2.57
C TRP A 39 23.04 14.65 2.33
N PHE A 40 23.55 13.50 1.88
CA PHE A 40 24.97 13.31 1.57
C PHE A 40 25.37 14.05 0.28
N ASP A 41 24.45 14.16 -0.69
CA ASP A 41 24.66 14.84 -1.99
C ASP A 41 24.78 16.38 -1.85
N MET A 42 24.09 16.98 -0.88
CA MET A 42 24.25 18.41 -0.56
C MET A 42 25.62 18.74 0.07
N PHE A 43 26.27 17.77 0.70
CA PHE A 43 27.60 17.93 1.30
C PHE A 43 28.73 17.50 0.34
N SER A 44 28.45 16.65 -0.64
CA SER A 44 29.39 16.14 -1.64
C SER A 44 29.08 16.74 -3.03
N ARG A 45 29.27 18.05 -3.19
CA ARG A 45 29.20 18.73 -4.50
C ARG A 45 30.19 18.08 -5.49
N GLY A 46 29.74 17.11 -6.30
CA GLY A 46 30.39 16.81 -7.59
C GLY A 46 30.95 15.41 -7.83
N SER A 47 30.40 14.32 -7.29
CA SER A 47 30.80 12.96 -7.72
C SER A 47 29.70 12.27 -8.53
N LEU A 48 30.00 11.92 -9.79
CA LEU A 48 29.11 11.21 -10.73
C LEU A 48 28.65 9.82 -10.25
N ILE A 49 29.19 9.32 -9.14
CA ILE A 49 28.86 8.03 -8.54
C ILE A 49 27.51 8.08 -7.79
N SER A 50 27.07 9.26 -7.30
CA SER A 50 25.80 9.36 -6.55
C SER A 50 24.56 9.15 -7.42
N SER A 51 24.62 9.50 -8.71
CA SER A 51 23.50 9.39 -9.66
C SER A 51 23.09 7.94 -9.99
N VAL A 52 24.05 7.00 -10.12
CA VAL A 52 23.76 5.61 -10.53
C VAL A 52 23.08 4.81 -9.40
N VAL A 53 23.54 4.99 -8.17
CA VAL A 53 22.92 4.36 -6.98
C VAL A 53 21.56 4.97 -6.68
N LYS A 54 21.39 6.28 -6.94
CA LYS A 54 20.10 6.98 -6.85
C LYS A 54 19.09 6.44 -7.86
N PHE A 55 19.51 6.20 -9.11
CA PHE A 55 18.66 5.58 -10.13
C PHE A 55 18.20 4.18 -9.70
N GLY A 56 19.12 3.34 -9.22
CA GLY A 56 18.78 1.98 -8.78
C GLY A 56 17.76 1.92 -7.62
N LYS A 57 17.87 2.81 -6.63
CA LYS A 57 16.92 2.84 -5.50
C LYS A 57 15.55 3.41 -5.90
N ILE A 58 15.53 4.41 -6.79
CA ILE A 58 14.28 4.98 -7.30
C ILE A 58 13.56 3.95 -8.17
N SER A 59 14.25 3.32 -9.13
CA SER A 59 13.66 2.26 -9.96
C SER A 59 13.17 1.06 -9.14
N LYS A 60 13.90 0.69 -8.06
CA LYS A 60 13.44 -0.33 -7.12
C LYS A 60 12.17 0.10 -6.39
N ALA A 61 12.10 1.35 -5.93
CA ALA A 61 10.90 1.87 -5.28
C ALA A 61 9.71 1.85 -6.26
N GLU A 62 9.90 2.30 -7.50
CA GLU A 62 8.90 2.25 -8.57
C GLU A 62 8.36 0.85 -8.82
N GLU A 63 9.26 -0.15 -8.87
CA GLU A 63 8.87 -1.55 -8.98
C GLU A 63 8.06 -2.01 -7.76
N GLN A 64 8.47 -1.63 -6.56
CA GLN A 64 7.75 -1.98 -5.35
C GLN A 64 6.36 -1.33 -5.28
N LEU A 65 6.16 -0.06 -5.71
CA LEU A 65 4.79 0.48 -5.77
C LEU A 65 3.93 -0.16 -6.86
N ARG A 66 4.50 -0.60 -7.99
CA ARG A 66 3.73 -1.41 -8.95
C ARG A 66 3.21 -2.70 -8.31
N GLN A 67 4.02 -3.32 -7.45
CA GLN A 67 3.57 -4.48 -6.67
C GLN A 67 2.49 -4.09 -5.65
N VAL A 68 2.64 -2.96 -4.95
CA VAL A 68 1.59 -2.44 -4.05
C VAL A 68 0.28 -2.23 -4.81
N GLN A 69 0.33 -1.63 -6.01
CA GLN A 69 -0.85 -1.42 -6.85
C GLN A 69 -1.57 -2.74 -7.17
N ALA A 70 -0.81 -3.75 -7.59
CA ALA A 70 -1.36 -5.06 -7.91
C ALA A 70 -1.97 -5.75 -6.68
N GLY A 71 -1.27 -5.73 -5.54
CA GLY A 71 -1.76 -6.30 -4.28
C GLY A 71 -3.03 -5.60 -3.78
N MET A 72 -3.12 -4.29 -4.01
CA MET A 72 -4.25 -3.48 -3.60
C MET A 72 -5.49 -3.66 -4.47
N LYS A 73 -5.30 -3.81 -5.78
CA LYS A 73 -6.38 -4.23 -6.66
C LYS A 73 -6.95 -5.58 -6.22
N ARG A 74 -6.07 -6.53 -5.88
CA ARG A 74 -6.51 -7.81 -5.33
C ARG A 74 -7.28 -7.62 -4.03
N LEU A 75 -6.76 -6.85 -3.07
CA LEU A 75 -7.48 -6.57 -1.82
C LEU A 75 -8.88 -5.99 -2.07
N GLN A 76 -9.01 -5.08 -3.04
CA GLN A 76 -10.30 -4.50 -3.42
C GLN A 76 -11.27 -5.54 -3.99
N GLU A 77 -10.78 -6.48 -4.80
CA GLU A 77 -11.55 -7.61 -5.32
C GLU A 77 -12.03 -8.53 -4.18
N GLU A 78 -11.13 -8.96 -3.29
CA GLU A 78 -11.47 -9.85 -2.16
C GLU A 78 -12.47 -9.19 -1.19
N LEU A 79 -12.33 -7.88 -0.92
CA LEU A 79 -13.30 -7.12 -0.12
C LEU A 79 -14.65 -6.94 -0.82
N GLY A 80 -14.67 -6.97 -2.15
CA GLY A 80 -15.88 -6.92 -2.97
C GLY A 80 -16.72 -8.19 -2.86
N ASP A 81 -16.05 -9.33 -2.70
CA ASP A 81 -16.66 -10.66 -2.58
C ASP A 81 -17.28 -10.90 -1.19
N ILE A 82 -16.85 -10.16 -0.15
CA ILE A 82 -17.49 -10.19 1.17
C ILE A 82 -18.95 -9.69 1.07
N ASN A 83 -19.86 -10.50 1.61
CA ASN A 83 -21.31 -10.33 1.51
C ASN A 83 -21.80 -8.91 1.89
N LEU A 84 -22.73 -8.35 1.09
CA LEU A 84 -23.25 -6.98 1.19
C LEU A 84 -23.79 -6.60 2.59
N SER A 85 -24.40 -7.55 3.30
CA SER A 85 -24.93 -7.34 4.65
C SER A 85 -23.84 -7.00 5.66
N VAL A 86 -22.63 -7.51 5.43
CA VAL A 86 -21.47 -7.26 6.27
C VAL A 86 -20.76 -5.98 5.82
N ARG A 87 -20.76 -5.68 4.51
CA ARG A 87 -20.28 -4.40 3.94
C ARG A 87 -21.04 -3.17 4.39
N GLU A 88 -22.29 -3.28 4.85
CA GLU A 88 -23.05 -2.13 5.41
C GLU A 88 -22.68 -1.85 6.88
N SER A 89 -22.34 -2.89 7.65
CA SER A 89 -21.85 -2.76 9.03
C SER A 89 -20.39 -2.32 9.13
N LEU A 90 -19.63 -2.56 8.08
CA LEU A 90 -18.23 -2.19 7.97
C LEU A 90 -18.16 -0.96 7.10
N ASP A 91 -17.37 0.04 7.43
CA ASP A 91 -17.11 1.18 6.55
C ASP A 91 -16.27 0.79 5.30
N ILE A 92 -16.50 -0.42 4.74
CA ILE A 92 -15.86 -0.95 3.52
C ILE A 92 -16.20 -0.07 2.32
N GLY A 93 -17.41 0.50 2.27
CA GLY A 93 -17.76 1.47 1.24
C GLY A 93 -16.88 2.73 1.29
N GLY A 94 -16.50 3.19 2.48
CA GLY A 94 -15.53 4.25 2.67
C GLY A 94 -14.13 3.84 2.22
N PHE A 95 -13.70 2.63 2.59
CA PHE A 95 -12.40 2.08 2.18
C PHE A 95 -12.27 1.90 0.66
N GLN A 96 -13.27 1.36 -0.04
CA GLN A 96 -13.22 1.20 -1.49
C GLN A 96 -13.11 2.54 -2.22
N ARG A 97 -13.88 3.56 -1.79
CA ARG A 97 -13.74 4.92 -2.35
C ARG A 97 -12.38 5.54 -2.03
N PHE A 98 -11.88 5.30 -0.82
CA PHE A 98 -10.54 5.71 -0.43
C PHE A 98 -9.49 5.06 -1.34
N MET A 99 -9.60 3.77 -1.62
CA MET A 99 -8.71 3.03 -2.51
C MET A 99 -8.67 3.63 -3.91
N ASP A 100 -9.83 3.85 -4.52
CA ASP A 100 -9.91 4.42 -5.87
C ASP A 100 -9.24 5.81 -5.92
N ILE A 101 -9.55 6.69 -4.95
CA ILE A 101 -9.03 8.07 -4.93
C ILE A 101 -7.55 8.13 -4.54
N ALA A 102 -7.14 7.37 -3.53
CA ALA A 102 -5.78 7.41 -3.02
C ALA A 102 -4.82 6.77 -4.02
N PHE A 103 -5.17 5.65 -4.65
CA PHE A 103 -4.27 4.96 -5.56
C PHE A 103 -4.09 5.68 -6.89
N ASP A 104 -5.16 6.24 -7.46
CA ASP A 104 -5.05 7.00 -8.71
C ASP A 104 -4.11 8.20 -8.56
N ASN A 105 -4.21 8.92 -7.43
CA ASN A 105 -3.40 10.11 -7.19
C ASN A 105 -1.99 9.77 -6.67
N ILE A 106 -1.84 8.92 -5.65
CA ILE A 106 -0.55 8.59 -5.03
C ILE A 106 0.40 7.90 -6.01
N ILE A 107 -0.10 6.90 -6.74
CA ILE A 107 0.76 6.11 -7.62
C ILE A 107 1.09 6.88 -8.90
N SER A 108 0.12 7.59 -9.50
CA SER A 108 0.37 8.38 -10.70
C SER A 108 1.28 9.58 -10.44
N ASP A 109 1.05 10.32 -9.36
CA ASP A 109 1.87 11.49 -9.03
C ASP A 109 3.31 11.09 -8.68
N TRP A 110 3.47 9.93 -8.03
CA TRP A 110 4.81 9.41 -7.74
C TRP A 110 5.58 8.96 -8.98
N LEU A 111 4.93 8.19 -9.86
CA LEU A 111 5.52 7.74 -11.14
C LEU A 111 5.92 8.93 -12.02
N THR A 112 5.25 10.07 -11.88
CA THR A 112 5.42 11.22 -12.78
C THR A 112 6.46 12.22 -12.28
N GLN A 113 6.64 12.41 -10.96
CA GLN A 113 7.52 13.48 -10.44
C GLN A 113 8.67 13.04 -9.50
N SER A 114 8.85 11.74 -9.22
CA SER A 114 9.97 11.22 -8.39
C SER A 114 10.20 11.98 -7.05
N ARG A 115 9.13 12.45 -6.40
CA ARG A 115 9.20 13.25 -5.16
C ARG A 115 9.22 12.38 -3.91
N ILE A 116 10.38 11.79 -3.60
CA ILE A 116 10.64 10.89 -2.45
C ILE A 116 9.94 11.30 -1.13
N HIS A 117 9.88 12.60 -0.82
CA HIS A 117 9.35 13.08 0.46
C HIS A 117 7.81 13.09 0.54
N GLU A 118 7.12 13.34 -0.57
CA GLU A 118 5.66 13.26 -0.64
C GLU A 118 5.21 11.79 -0.58
N SER A 119 5.94 10.93 -1.29
CA SER A 119 5.68 9.48 -1.37
C SER A 119 5.80 8.77 -0.02
N LEU A 120 6.71 9.21 0.85
CA LEU A 120 6.81 8.65 2.20
C LEU A 120 5.55 8.90 3.02
N ARG A 121 4.95 10.10 2.92
CA ARG A 121 3.72 10.42 3.64
C ARG A 121 2.53 9.64 3.08
N GLU A 122 2.47 9.52 1.76
CA GLU A 122 1.42 8.78 1.07
C GLU A 122 1.49 7.28 1.38
N VAL A 123 2.68 6.67 1.33
CA VAL A 123 2.90 5.27 1.73
C VAL A 123 2.49 5.06 3.19
N GLN A 124 2.83 5.99 4.09
CA GLN A 124 2.42 5.91 5.50
C GLN A 124 0.91 6.01 5.66
N TYR A 125 0.27 6.94 4.96
CA TYR A 125 -1.18 7.09 4.99
C TYR A 125 -1.88 5.82 4.53
N VAL A 126 -1.55 5.29 3.35
CA VAL A 126 -2.09 4.03 2.82
C VAL A 126 -1.86 2.87 3.80
N LYS A 127 -0.69 2.80 4.43
CA LYS A 127 -0.37 1.77 5.42
C LYS A 127 -1.33 1.80 6.62
N GLU A 128 -1.66 2.98 7.13
CA GLU A 128 -2.63 3.11 8.23
C GLU A 128 -4.06 2.75 7.81
N GLU A 129 -4.43 2.97 6.54
CA GLU A 129 -5.73 2.53 6.01
C GLU A 129 -5.82 1.00 5.91
N VAL A 130 -4.78 0.36 5.38
CA VAL A 130 -4.70 -1.11 5.27
C VAL A 130 -4.75 -1.77 6.64
N LYS A 131 -4.09 -1.19 7.66
CA LYS A 131 -4.17 -1.66 9.05
C LYS A 131 -5.60 -1.62 9.59
N ARG A 132 -6.35 -0.55 9.33
CA ARG A 132 -7.75 -0.46 9.77
C ARG A 132 -8.62 -1.54 9.10
N VAL A 133 -8.37 -1.85 7.84
CA VAL A 133 -9.02 -2.98 7.17
C VAL A 133 -8.64 -4.31 7.82
N LEU A 134 -7.36 -4.54 8.11
CA LEU A 134 -6.94 -5.75 8.83
C LEU A 134 -7.62 -5.88 10.19
N GLU A 135 -7.71 -4.80 10.97
CA GLU A 135 -8.41 -4.79 12.27
C GLU A 135 -9.91 -5.08 12.15
N LEU A 136 -10.54 -4.68 11.04
CA LEU A 136 -11.94 -5.00 10.73
C LEU A 136 -12.08 -6.49 10.39
N LEU A 137 -11.24 -7.01 9.49
CA LEU A 137 -11.24 -8.41 9.08
C LEU A 137 -10.93 -9.35 10.26
N ASP A 138 -9.99 -8.98 11.13
CA ASP A 138 -9.65 -9.72 12.35
C ASP A 138 -10.82 -9.80 13.34
N ARG A 139 -11.68 -8.78 13.40
CA ARG A 139 -12.90 -8.81 14.21
C ARG A 139 -13.93 -9.77 13.62
N MET A 140 -14.14 -9.72 12.31
CA MET A 140 -15.05 -10.64 11.63
C MET A 140 -14.65 -12.10 11.77
N GLU A 141 -13.35 -12.40 11.65
CA GLU A 141 -12.84 -13.77 11.83
C GLU A 141 -13.12 -14.31 13.24
N LYS A 142 -13.17 -13.43 14.25
CA LYS A 142 -13.49 -13.80 15.64
C LYS A 142 -14.99 -13.92 15.92
N GLU A 143 -15.81 -13.15 15.20
CA GLU A 143 -17.28 -13.12 15.35
C GLU A 143 -17.98 -14.21 14.53
N SER A 144 -17.29 -14.79 13.54
CA SER A 144 -17.77 -15.87 12.68
C SER A 144 -17.51 -17.25 13.27
#